data_AF-A0A8K0W707-F1
#
_entry.id   AF-A0A8K0W707-F1
#
_cell.length_a   1.000
_cell.length_b   1.000
_cell.length_c   1.000
_cell.angle_alpha   90.00
_cell.angle_beta   90.00
_cell.angle_gamma   90.00
#
_symmetry.space_group_name_H-M   'P 1'
#
loop_
_entity.id
_entity.type
_entity.pdbx_description
1 polymer ?
#
loop_
_entity_poly.entity_id
_entity_poly.type
_entity_poly.pdbx_seq_one_letter_code
_entity_poly.pdbx_strand_id
1 'polypeptide(L)'
;MKSLINFGVFLGSIYAVGVTAFQNPIRKPGPDPSVVFANGFYHLTYTSYDHIEITRSKTLGGLLTGETKTIWSDKNTTRNANMWAPEIHKIDNIWHMFYSSCDSALPCCDSCHTRSDFAFSIDGTYLEIPGKGRYHVLSIINKDELQSIAITKLDTKKWTVDGWHVISVPDQPWEKNTTNSNPNSITAVNEAPHPLYHNGEIWLAYSASYCGTPNYSLGLLRYIGGDPLKASSWVKKGPVFSQANGNYGTGHNCFFTSPDGKETWNAFHATNNPKGSCGTDRFTLAQKVTFKSGNVPDFGIPQPLSAILHPPSGE
;
A
#
# COMPACT_ATOMS: atom_id res chain seq x y z
N MET A 1 -70.30 17.73 24.38
CA MET A 1 -69.40 17.01 23.45
C MET A 1 -68.75 18.00 22.50
N LYS A 2 -67.54 18.47 22.79
CA LYS A 2 -66.59 18.99 21.80
C LYS A 2 -65.19 18.64 22.32
N SER A 3 -64.61 17.59 21.74
CA SER A 3 -63.22 17.18 21.97
C SER A 3 -62.32 18.00 21.06
N LEU A 4 -61.35 18.69 21.64
CA LEU A 4 -60.25 19.33 20.92
C LEU A 4 -59.07 18.36 20.97
N ILE A 5 -58.71 17.81 19.80
CA ILE A 5 -57.52 16.99 19.61
C ILE A 5 -56.37 17.94 19.28
N ASN A 6 -55.38 18.01 20.18
CA ASN A 6 -54.13 18.72 19.94
C ASN A 6 -53.23 17.85 19.05
N PHE A 7 -52.97 18.28 17.82
CA PHE A 7 -51.91 17.75 16.98
C PHE A 7 -50.58 18.39 17.40
N GLY A 8 -49.79 17.68 18.20
CA GLY A 8 -48.40 18.04 18.44
C GLY A 8 -47.58 17.76 17.19
N VAL A 9 -47.11 18.82 16.51
CA VAL A 9 -46.13 18.71 15.43
C VAL A 9 -44.77 18.44 16.06
N PHE A 10 -44.28 17.22 15.96
CA PHE A 10 -42.87 16.89 16.25
C PHE A 10 -42.02 17.44 15.10
N LEU A 11 -41.40 18.60 15.31
CA LEU A 11 -40.32 19.12 14.46
C LEU A 11 -39.07 18.30 14.76
N GLY A 12 -38.88 17.20 14.00
CA GLY A 12 -37.60 16.50 13.97
C GLY A 12 -36.54 17.39 13.34
N SER A 13 -35.53 17.79 14.12
CA SER A 13 -34.34 18.47 13.59
C SER A 13 -33.59 17.49 12.68
N ILE A 14 -33.66 17.74 11.37
CA ILE A 14 -32.79 17.08 10.40
C ILE A 14 -31.40 17.68 10.60
N TYR A 15 -30.53 16.99 11.33
CA TYR A 15 -29.10 17.28 11.28
C TYR A 15 -28.61 16.82 9.91
N ALA A 16 -28.50 17.76 8.97
CA ALA A 16 -27.66 17.55 7.81
C ALA A 16 -26.23 17.43 8.31
N VAL A 17 -25.74 16.20 8.47
CA VAL A 17 -24.32 15.94 8.67
C VAL A 17 -23.64 16.46 7.41
N GLY A 18 -23.01 17.64 7.52
CA GLY A 18 -22.25 18.22 6.42
C GLY A 18 -21.12 17.26 6.09
N VAL A 19 -21.20 16.61 4.94
CA VAL A 19 -20.10 15.79 4.42
C VAL A 19 -18.94 16.74 4.14
N THR A 20 -17.94 16.77 5.03
CA THR A 20 -16.72 17.55 4.81
C THR A 20 -15.90 16.84 3.74
N ALA A 21 -15.96 17.34 2.52
CA ALA A 21 -15.12 16.85 1.44
C ALA A 21 -13.63 17.12 1.74
N PHE A 22 -12.74 16.32 1.14
CA PHE A 22 -11.30 16.49 1.24
C PHE A 22 -10.63 16.52 -0.13
N GLN A 23 -9.36 16.90 -0.17
CA GLN A 23 -8.54 16.89 -1.39
C GLN A 23 -7.27 16.07 -1.17
N ASN A 24 -6.75 15.49 -2.24
CA ASN A 24 -5.40 14.93 -2.25
C ASN A 24 -4.35 16.04 -2.44
N PRO A 25 -3.10 15.85 -1.98
CA PRO A 25 -2.60 14.68 -1.24
C PRO A 25 -3.04 14.67 0.22
N ILE A 26 -3.17 13.47 0.80
CA ILE A 26 -3.42 13.28 2.24
C ILE A 26 -2.13 13.28 3.06
N ARG A 27 -0.95 13.27 2.42
CA ARG A 27 0.36 13.42 3.08
C ARG A 27 1.45 13.89 2.11
N LYS A 28 2.33 14.79 2.54
CA LYS A 28 3.50 15.26 1.78
C LYS A 28 4.66 15.63 2.73
N PRO A 29 5.88 15.05 2.58
CA PRO A 29 6.20 13.90 1.74
C PRO A 29 5.43 12.65 2.18
N GLY A 30 5.18 11.71 1.27
CA GLY A 30 4.44 10.47 1.57
C GLY A 30 4.68 9.30 0.61
N PRO A 31 5.94 8.93 0.31
CA PRO A 31 6.26 7.69 -0.39
C PRO A 31 5.85 6.44 0.39
N ASP A 32 5.41 5.40 -0.31
CA ASP A 32 5.18 4.06 0.25
C ASP A 32 4.21 4.04 1.46
N PRO A 33 2.97 4.56 1.29
CA PRO A 33 2.04 4.75 2.39
C PRO A 33 1.45 3.45 2.93
N SER A 34 1.37 3.34 4.25
CA SER A 34 0.53 2.36 4.96
C SER A 34 -0.46 3.08 5.87
N VAL A 35 -1.75 2.77 5.73
CA VAL A 35 -2.86 3.43 6.45
C VAL A 35 -3.72 2.39 7.16
N VAL A 36 -4.09 2.66 8.40
CA VAL A 36 -5.11 1.89 9.14
C VAL A 36 -6.05 2.83 9.89
N PHE A 37 -7.31 2.43 10.07
CA PHE A 37 -8.23 3.11 10.97
C PHE A 37 -8.36 2.31 12.27
N ALA A 38 -8.10 2.96 13.41
CA ALA A 38 -8.16 2.33 14.73
C ALA A 38 -8.45 3.37 15.81
N ASN A 39 -9.22 2.96 16.83
CA ASN A 39 -9.48 3.78 18.02
C ASN A 39 -10.00 5.21 17.71
N GLY A 40 -10.76 5.37 16.62
CA GLY A 40 -11.31 6.66 16.18
C GLY A 40 -10.33 7.55 15.41
N PHE A 41 -9.19 7.03 14.96
CA PHE A 41 -8.21 7.76 14.17
C PHE A 41 -7.70 6.94 12.98
N TYR A 42 -7.46 7.61 11.86
CA TYR A 42 -6.53 7.13 10.85
C TYR A 42 -5.10 7.25 11.37
N HIS A 43 -4.28 6.24 11.08
CA HIS A 43 -2.85 6.20 11.35
C HIS A 43 -2.16 5.92 10.02
N LEU A 44 -1.29 6.83 9.61
CA LEU A 44 -0.51 6.75 8.38
C LEU A 44 0.97 6.69 8.74
N THR A 45 1.68 5.76 8.12
CA THR A 45 3.15 5.77 8.04
C THR A 45 3.57 5.74 6.58
N TYR A 46 4.84 6.06 6.32
CA TYR A 46 5.41 6.23 4.99
C TYR A 46 6.95 6.15 5.09
N THR A 47 7.65 5.99 3.97
CA THR A 47 9.12 5.98 3.95
C THR A 47 9.70 7.33 4.39
N SER A 48 10.34 7.37 5.57
CA SER A 48 11.10 8.55 6.05
C SER A 48 12.62 8.37 6.01
N TYR A 49 13.12 7.23 5.54
CA TYR A 49 14.53 6.88 5.27
C TYR A 49 15.43 6.59 6.48
N ASP A 50 15.23 7.21 7.62
CA ASP A 50 16.12 7.04 8.81
C ASP A 50 15.38 6.74 10.12
N HIS A 51 14.05 6.67 10.08
CA HIS A 51 13.21 6.31 11.21
C HIS A 51 11.87 5.74 10.73
N ILE A 52 10.96 5.45 11.67
CA ILE A 52 9.56 5.17 11.39
C ILE A 52 8.73 6.13 12.22
N GLU A 53 7.85 6.86 11.56
CA GLU A 53 6.89 7.75 12.18
C GLU A 53 5.45 7.40 11.80
N ILE A 54 4.53 7.75 12.68
CA ILE A 54 3.09 7.66 12.44
C ILE A 54 2.50 9.06 12.54
N THR A 55 1.77 9.46 11.51
CA THR A 55 0.86 10.59 11.54
C THR A 55 -0.56 10.10 11.79
N ARG A 56 -1.29 10.73 12.70
CA ARG A 56 -2.69 10.40 12.95
C ARG A 56 -3.64 11.59 12.83
N SER A 57 -4.87 11.30 12.44
CA SER A 57 -5.96 12.27 12.31
C SER A 57 -7.32 11.57 12.49
N LYS A 58 -8.35 12.30 12.93
CA LYS A 58 -9.73 11.79 12.96
C LYS A 58 -10.32 11.65 11.56
N THR A 59 -9.89 12.50 10.64
CA THR A 59 -10.35 12.57 9.25
C THR A 59 -9.24 12.16 8.30
N LEU A 60 -9.58 11.55 7.17
CA LEU A 60 -8.61 11.11 6.17
C LEU A 60 -7.82 12.31 5.61
N GLY A 61 -8.51 13.40 5.25
CA GLY A 61 -7.89 14.64 4.77
C GLY A 61 -7.02 15.33 5.83
N GLY A 62 -7.32 15.16 7.11
CA GLY A 62 -6.54 15.75 8.20
C GLY A 62 -5.16 15.11 8.40
N LEU A 63 -4.87 13.95 7.77
CA LEU A 63 -3.54 13.35 7.79
C LEU A 63 -2.45 14.25 7.17
N LEU A 64 -2.85 15.21 6.34
CA LEU A 64 -1.91 16.14 5.70
C LEU A 64 -1.15 16.97 6.74
N THR A 65 -1.82 17.33 7.83
CA THR A 65 -1.28 18.15 8.93
C THR A 65 -1.47 17.49 10.30
N GLY A 66 -1.67 16.18 10.32
CA GLY A 66 -1.98 15.42 11.53
C GLY A 66 -0.82 15.39 12.53
N GLU A 67 -1.14 15.02 13.77
CA GLU A 67 -0.12 14.81 14.82
C GLU A 67 0.83 13.69 14.36
N THR A 68 2.12 14.00 14.27
CA THR A 68 3.16 13.06 13.81
C THR A 68 4.11 12.72 14.95
N LYS A 69 4.43 11.43 15.11
CA LYS A 69 5.37 10.94 16.12
C LYS A 69 6.28 9.88 15.53
N THR A 70 7.59 10.03 15.74
CA THR A 70 8.56 8.95 15.58
C THR A 70 8.27 7.86 16.60
N ILE A 71 8.07 6.63 16.13
CA ILE A 71 7.80 5.47 16.98
C ILE A 71 8.99 4.51 17.05
N TRP A 72 9.91 4.59 16.08
CA TRP A 72 11.07 3.73 16.00
C TRP A 72 12.19 4.40 15.23
N SER A 73 13.43 4.17 15.67
CA SER A 73 14.65 4.40 14.92
C SER A 73 15.69 3.38 15.41
N ASP A 74 16.64 3.04 14.56
CA ASP A 74 17.69 2.08 14.91
C ASP A 74 19.07 2.75 14.85
N LYS A 75 19.97 2.34 15.74
CA LYS A 75 21.38 2.76 15.76
C LYS A 75 22.32 1.64 15.36
N ASN A 76 21.81 0.42 15.18
CA ASN A 76 22.58 -0.71 14.70
C ASN A 76 22.95 -0.48 13.23
N THR A 77 24.24 -0.27 12.97
CA THR A 77 24.78 0.06 11.65
C THR A 77 24.44 -0.97 10.58
N THR A 78 24.14 -2.22 10.95
CA THR A 78 23.75 -3.29 10.02
C THR A 78 22.31 -3.18 9.50
N ARG A 79 21.48 -2.30 10.08
CA ARG A 79 20.03 -2.20 9.78
C ARG A 79 19.41 -0.83 10.10
N ASN A 80 20.17 0.25 9.92
CA ASN A 80 19.74 1.62 10.25
C ASN A 80 19.80 2.59 9.07
N ALA A 81 20.13 2.13 7.87
CA ALA A 81 20.08 2.94 6.66
C ALA A 81 18.88 2.55 5.81
N ASN A 82 18.36 3.52 5.04
CA ASN A 82 17.31 3.30 4.05
C ASN A 82 16.10 2.57 4.64
N MET A 83 15.60 3.09 5.77
CA MET A 83 14.39 2.59 6.41
C MET A 83 13.19 2.89 5.51
N TRP A 84 12.74 1.87 4.79
CA TRP A 84 11.76 1.95 3.72
C TRP A 84 10.49 1.17 4.03
N ALA A 85 9.39 1.65 3.46
CA ALA A 85 8.11 0.99 3.35
C ALA A 85 7.59 0.39 4.66
N PRO A 86 7.45 1.18 5.74
CA PRO A 86 6.83 0.69 6.96
C PRO A 86 5.35 0.32 6.73
N GLU A 87 4.93 -0.88 7.13
CA GLU A 87 3.53 -1.33 7.07
C GLU A 87 2.94 -1.66 8.44
N ILE A 88 1.76 -1.11 8.71
CA ILE A 88 1.02 -1.32 9.97
C ILE A 88 0.07 -2.51 9.82
N HIS A 89 0.31 -3.57 10.60
CA HIS A 89 -0.56 -4.75 10.63
C HIS A 89 -1.08 -5.02 12.04
N LYS A 90 -2.35 -5.43 12.16
CA LYS A 90 -2.89 -5.94 13.43
C LYS A 90 -3.01 -7.46 13.36
N ILE A 91 -2.13 -8.17 14.07
CA ILE A 91 -2.02 -9.63 14.06
C ILE A 91 -2.26 -10.11 15.49
N ASP A 92 -3.21 -11.04 15.69
CA ASP A 92 -3.60 -11.52 17.02
C ASP A 92 -3.90 -10.39 18.03
N ASN A 93 -4.59 -9.35 17.55
CA ASN A 93 -4.94 -8.14 18.29
C ASN A 93 -3.73 -7.27 18.75
N ILE A 94 -2.52 -7.56 18.28
CA ILE A 94 -1.30 -6.78 18.55
C ILE A 94 -0.88 -6.05 17.27
N TRP A 95 -0.43 -4.80 17.42
CA TRP A 95 0.10 -4.00 16.32
C TRP A 95 1.55 -4.37 16.03
N HIS A 96 1.84 -4.63 14.75
CA HIS A 96 3.15 -4.95 14.23
C HIS A 96 3.51 -3.97 13.13
N MET A 97 4.81 -3.69 13.02
CA MET A 97 5.38 -2.89 11.94
C MET A 97 6.37 -3.75 11.17
N PHE A 98 6.14 -3.89 9.86
CA PHE A 98 7.10 -4.46 8.93
C PHE A 98 7.82 -3.32 8.24
N TYR A 99 9.12 -3.41 8.01
CA TYR A 99 9.87 -2.39 7.28
C TYR A 99 11.14 -3.01 6.68
N SER A 100 11.70 -2.34 5.68
CA SER A 100 12.98 -2.72 5.08
C SER A 100 14.07 -1.77 5.56
N SER A 101 15.30 -2.28 5.71
CA SER A 101 16.48 -1.47 6.01
C SER A 101 17.72 -2.19 5.52
N CYS A 102 18.82 -1.47 5.32
CA CYS A 102 20.11 -2.07 5.01
C CYS A 102 21.22 -1.56 5.93
N ASP A 103 22.37 -2.21 5.80
CA ASP A 103 23.60 -1.84 6.48
C ASP A 103 24.09 -0.49 5.95
N SER A 104 24.28 0.47 6.86
CA SER A 104 24.79 1.82 6.57
C SER A 104 26.19 1.85 5.96
N ALA A 105 26.97 0.78 6.09
CA ALA A 105 28.27 0.66 5.44
C ALA A 105 28.18 0.20 3.98
N LEU A 106 27.01 -0.27 3.52
CA LEU A 106 26.79 -0.68 2.15
C LEU A 106 26.30 0.49 1.30
N PRO A 107 26.70 0.57 0.01
CA PRO A 107 26.06 1.50 -0.92
C PRO A 107 24.56 1.19 -0.98
N CYS A 108 23.74 2.20 -1.31
CA CYS A 108 22.27 2.18 -1.26
C CYS A 108 21.67 0.82 -1.64
N CYS A 109 20.61 0.36 -0.98
CA CYS A 109 20.14 -1.02 -1.14
C CYS A 109 19.86 -1.40 -2.62
N ASP A 110 19.51 -0.43 -3.49
CA ASP A 110 19.37 -0.56 -4.96
C ASP A 110 20.65 -0.99 -5.71
N SER A 111 21.82 -0.79 -5.09
CA SER A 111 23.14 -1.16 -5.62
C SER A 111 23.67 -2.48 -5.06
N CYS A 112 22.92 -3.12 -4.14
CA CYS A 112 23.31 -4.36 -3.48
C CYS A 112 23.05 -5.63 -4.31
N HIS A 113 22.61 -5.49 -5.57
CA HIS A 113 22.25 -6.61 -6.45
C HIS A 113 23.43 -7.55 -6.81
N THR A 114 24.68 -7.18 -6.53
CA THR A 114 25.87 -7.91 -7.02
C THR A 114 26.61 -8.72 -5.96
N ARG A 115 26.07 -8.87 -4.73
CA ARG A 115 26.73 -9.61 -3.66
C ARG A 115 26.22 -11.04 -3.57
N SER A 116 27.10 -12.03 -3.76
CA SER A 116 26.77 -13.46 -3.72
C SER A 116 26.35 -13.98 -2.34
N ASP A 117 26.64 -13.23 -1.28
CA ASP A 117 26.29 -13.53 0.11
C ASP A 117 25.07 -12.71 0.62
N PHE A 118 24.48 -11.88 -0.25
CA PHE A 118 23.40 -10.98 0.09
C PHE A 118 22.14 -11.33 -0.68
N ALA A 119 21.06 -11.65 0.05
CA ALA A 119 19.75 -11.80 -0.54
C ALA A 119 19.03 -10.44 -0.45
N PHE A 120 18.97 -9.70 -1.56
CA PHE A 120 18.17 -8.48 -1.63
C PHE A 120 16.69 -8.84 -1.39
N SER A 121 16.07 -8.15 -0.42
CA SER A 121 14.65 -8.24 -0.17
C SER A 121 14.10 -6.95 0.43
N ILE A 122 12.94 -6.50 -0.05
CA ILE A 122 12.25 -5.31 0.44
C ILE A 122 10.73 -5.53 0.47
N ASP A 123 10.01 -4.56 1.05
CA ASP A 123 8.55 -4.43 1.01
C ASP A 123 7.81 -5.66 1.54
N GLY A 124 8.20 -6.11 2.73
CA GLY A 124 7.57 -7.22 3.41
C GLY A 124 6.16 -6.89 3.92
N THR A 125 5.15 -7.66 3.50
CA THR A 125 3.76 -7.55 3.98
C THR A 125 3.28 -8.85 4.62
N TYR A 126 2.29 -8.74 5.50
CA TYR A 126 1.59 -9.86 6.12
C TYR A 126 0.39 -10.30 5.30
N LEU A 127 0.32 -11.59 4.96
CA LEU A 127 -0.82 -12.21 4.28
C LEU A 127 -1.37 -13.36 5.11
N GLU A 128 -2.68 -13.40 5.33
CA GLU A 128 -3.37 -14.53 5.94
C GLU A 128 -4.37 -15.12 4.97
N ILE A 129 -4.23 -16.41 4.69
CA ILE A 129 -5.18 -17.14 3.85
C ILE A 129 -5.97 -18.09 4.75
N PRO A 130 -7.29 -17.87 4.93
CA PRO A 130 -8.13 -18.71 5.78
C PRO A 130 -7.99 -20.19 5.45
N GLY A 131 -7.73 -21.01 6.47
CA GLY A 131 -7.54 -22.46 6.33
C GLY A 131 -6.20 -22.89 5.70
N LYS A 132 -5.32 -21.96 5.33
CA LYS A 132 -3.97 -22.26 4.78
C LYS A 132 -2.85 -21.80 5.71
N GLY A 133 -3.01 -20.65 6.34
CA GLY A 133 -2.07 -20.13 7.32
C GLY A 133 -1.65 -18.69 7.05
N ARG A 134 -0.50 -18.34 7.63
CA ARG A 134 0.08 -17.00 7.62
C ARG A 134 1.35 -16.98 6.81
N TYR A 135 1.55 -15.91 6.07
CA TYR A 135 2.60 -15.77 5.09
C TYR A 135 3.22 -14.38 5.17
N HIS A 136 4.50 -14.33 4.84
CA HIS A 136 5.20 -13.10 4.52
C HIS A 136 5.38 -13.04 3.01
N VAL A 137 4.95 -11.94 2.40
CA VAL A 137 5.07 -11.70 0.96
C VAL A 137 5.98 -10.49 0.77
N LEU A 138 6.95 -10.58 -0.13
CA LEU A 138 8.00 -9.57 -0.26
C LEU A 138 8.56 -9.52 -1.69
N SER A 139 9.27 -8.44 -1.99
CA SER A 139 10.08 -8.29 -3.20
C SER A 139 11.47 -8.88 -2.97
N ILE A 140 12.00 -9.64 -3.94
CA ILE A 140 13.37 -10.20 -3.90
C ILE A 140 14.05 -10.11 -5.26
N ILE A 141 15.38 -10.13 -5.30
CA ILE A 141 16.09 -10.56 -6.52
C ILE A 141 16.11 -12.08 -6.56
N ASN A 142 15.48 -12.67 -7.58
CA ASN A 142 15.39 -14.11 -7.72
C ASN A 142 16.66 -14.71 -8.37
N LYS A 143 16.70 -16.04 -8.48
CA LYS A 143 17.84 -16.80 -9.06
C LYS A 143 18.16 -16.46 -10.52
N ASP A 144 17.21 -15.88 -11.25
CA ASP A 144 17.31 -15.48 -12.65
C ASP A 144 17.57 -13.96 -12.75
N GLU A 145 18.01 -13.33 -11.65
CA GLU A 145 18.34 -11.90 -11.52
C GLU A 145 17.16 -10.94 -11.78
N LEU A 146 15.91 -11.41 -11.61
CA LEU A 146 14.72 -10.57 -11.72
C LEU A 146 14.18 -10.15 -10.35
N GLN A 147 13.83 -8.87 -10.20
CA GLN A 147 13.12 -8.39 -9.02
C GLN A 147 11.65 -8.86 -9.05
N SER A 148 11.30 -9.75 -8.13
CA SER A 148 10.12 -10.63 -8.20
C SER A 148 9.35 -10.63 -6.88
N ILE A 149 8.05 -10.94 -6.93
CA ILE A 149 7.27 -11.22 -5.72
C ILE A 149 7.51 -12.65 -5.28
N ALA A 150 7.93 -12.81 -4.03
CA ALA A 150 8.04 -14.10 -3.36
C ALA A 150 7.10 -14.17 -2.15
N ILE A 151 6.77 -15.40 -1.77
CA ILE A 151 5.95 -15.74 -0.59
C ILE A 151 6.66 -16.81 0.23
N THR A 152 6.51 -16.74 1.55
CA THR A 152 6.99 -17.75 2.50
C THR A 152 6.02 -17.87 3.67
N LYS A 153 6.02 -19.03 4.33
CA LYS A 153 5.25 -19.21 5.57
C LYS A 153 5.83 -18.32 6.67
N LEU A 154 4.96 -17.78 7.51
CA LEU A 154 5.31 -16.95 8.64
C LEU A 154 4.84 -17.60 9.96
N ASP A 155 5.80 -17.92 10.83
CA ASP A 155 5.53 -18.27 12.22
C ASP A 155 5.45 -16.99 13.06
N THR A 156 4.24 -16.57 13.45
CA THR A 156 4.00 -15.35 14.24
C THR A 156 4.22 -15.55 15.75
N LYS A 157 4.61 -16.74 16.20
CA LYS A 157 5.06 -16.98 17.59
C LYS A 157 6.55 -16.74 17.73
N LYS A 158 7.33 -17.17 16.72
CA LYS A 158 8.80 -17.04 16.70
C LYS A 158 9.29 -15.88 15.84
N TRP A 159 8.43 -15.30 15.01
CA TRP A 159 8.76 -14.30 14.00
C TRP A 159 9.85 -14.79 13.03
N THR A 160 9.65 -16.01 12.54
CA THR A 160 10.56 -16.67 11.59
C THR A 160 9.82 -17.01 10.30
N VAL A 161 10.56 -17.03 9.21
CA VAL A 161 10.08 -17.43 7.88
C VAL A 161 10.76 -18.70 7.39
N ASP A 162 10.06 -19.45 6.54
CA ASP A 162 10.64 -20.57 5.77
C ASP A 162 11.34 -20.05 4.49
N GLY A 163 11.73 -20.96 3.59
CA GLY A 163 12.28 -20.61 2.28
C GLY A 163 11.31 -19.79 1.40
N TRP A 164 11.87 -18.89 0.59
CA TRP A 164 11.11 -18.04 -0.32
C TRP A 164 10.70 -18.78 -1.60
N HIS A 165 9.46 -18.57 -2.03
CA HIS A 165 8.89 -19.13 -3.25
C HIS A 165 8.41 -18.01 -4.18
N VAL A 166 8.96 -17.93 -5.39
CA VAL A 166 8.55 -16.91 -6.37
C VAL A 166 7.14 -17.21 -6.89
N ILE A 167 6.25 -16.22 -6.80
CA ILE A 167 4.85 -16.31 -7.28
C ILE A 167 4.54 -15.32 -8.41
N SER A 168 5.38 -14.29 -8.61
CA SER A 168 5.30 -13.40 -9.77
C SER A 168 6.68 -12.90 -10.16
N VAL A 169 6.96 -12.91 -11.46
CA VAL A 169 8.14 -12.28 -12.07
C VAL A 169 7.68 -11.18 -13.03
N PRO A 170 8.45 -10.11 -13.28
CA PRO A 170 8.10 -9.09 -14.25
C PRO A 170 8.21 -9.67 -15.67
N ASP A 171 7.11 -10.17 -16.23
CA ASP A 171 7.06 -10.86 -17.52
C ASP A 171 6.26 -10.10 -18.58
N GLN A 172 5.37 -9.19 -18.18
CA GLN A 172 4.56 -8.38 -19.08
C GLN A 172 5.30 -7.11 -19.54
N PRO A 173 5.01 -6.59 -20.75
CA PRO A 173 5.66 -5.38 -21.26
C PRO A 173 5.53 -4.15 -20.35
N TRP A 174 4.39 -3.99 -19.68
CA TRP A 174 4.14 -2.85 -18.77
C TRP A 174 4.92 -2.95 -17.45
N GLU A 175 5.44 -4.12 -17.09
CA GLU A 175 6.27 -4.36 -15.89
C GLU A 175 7.75 -4.04 -16.14
N LYS A 176 8.11 -3.71 -17.39
CA LYS A 176 9.48 -3.56 -17.90
C LYS A 176 9.70 -2.20 -18.58
N ASN A 177 8.93 -1.19 -18.19
CA ASN A 177 8.96 0.09 -18.89
C ASN A 177 10.27 0.84 -18.61
N THR A 178 10.92 1.31 -19.67
CA THR A 178 12.22 1.99 -19.62
C THR A 178 12.15 3.51 -19.83
N THR A 179 10.94 4.07 -19.92
CA THR A 179 10.73 5.51 -20.17
C THR A 179 11.41 6.34 -19.10
N ASN A 180 12.27 7.27 -19.51
CA ASN A 180 13.07 8.13 -18.61
C ASN A 180 13.95 7.36 -17.61
N SER A 181 14.17 6.06 -17.81
CA SER A 181 15.04 5.25 -16.96
C SER A 181 16.51 5.53 -17.26
N ASN A 182 17.34 5.46 -16.22
CA ASN A 182 18.78 5.34 -16.42
C ASN A 182 19.08 3.97 -17.07
N PRO A 183 19.96 3.89 -18.09
CA PRO A 183 20.36 2.62 -18.70
C PRO A 183 20.87 1.55 -17.70
N ASN A 184 21.34 1.96 -16.52
CA ASN A 184 21.83 1.08 -15.47
C ASN A 184 20.76 0.69 -14.42
N SER A 185 19.53 1.21 -14.53
CA SER A 185 18.45 0.86 -13.61
C SER A 185 17.85 -0.50 -13.95
N ILE A 186 17.52 -1.28 -12.92
CA ILE A 186 16.58 -2.39 -13.08
C ILE A 186 15.21 -1.79 -13.44
N THR A 187 14.70 -2.17 -14.60
CA THR A 187 13.41 -1.67 -15.11
C THR A 187 12.33 -2.74 -15.10
N ALA A 188 12.72 -4.02 -15.06
CA ALA A 188 11.83 -5.15 -14.85
C ALA A 188 11.66 -5.38 -13.34
N VAL A 189 10.59 -4.84 -12.77
CA VAL A 189 10.35 -4.84 -11.32
C VAL A 189 8.97 -5.40 -11.03
N ASN A 190 8.87 -6.29 -10.04
CA ASN A 190 7.68 -6.49 -9.24
C ASN A 190 8.05 -6.27 -7.76
N GLU A 191 7.41 -5.33 -7.09
CA GLU A 191 7.67 -5.01 -5.68
C GLU A 191 6.41 -4.55 -4.94
N ALA A 192 6.54 -4.11 -3.69
CA ALA A 192 5.44 -3.56 -2.89
C ALA A 192 4.15 -4.42 -2.89
N PRO A 193 4.23 -5.71 -2.54
CA PRO A 193 3.03 -6.54 -2.43
C PRO A 193 2.16 -6.04 -1.27
N HIS A 194 0.85 -5.92 -1.47
CA HIS A 194 -0.10 -5.64 -0.38
C HIS A 194 -1.41 -6.42 -0.56
N PRO A 195 -1.91 -7.13 0.47
CA PRO A 195 -3.13 -7.92 0.37
C PRO A 195 -4.39 -7.06 0.33
N LEU A 196 -5.39 -7.54 -0.41
CA LEU A 196 -6.76 -7.05 -0.43
C LEU A 196 -7.72 -8.23 -0.26
N TYR A 197 -8.59 -8.12 0.75
CA TYR A 197 -9.64 -9.10 1.04
C TYR A 197 -11.00 -8.49 0.72
N HIS A 198 -11.80 -9.17 -0.10
CA HIS A 198 -13.16 -8.71 -0.41
C HIS A 198 -14.07 -9.88 -0.79
N ASN A 199 -15.20 -10.04 -0.09
CA ASN A 199 -16.21 -11.07 -0.36
C ASN A 199 -15.63 -12.49 -0.55
N GLY A 200 -14.68 -12.87 0.31
CA GLY A 200 -14.02 -14.18 0.27
C GLY A 200 -12.92 -14.31 -0.79
N GLU A 201 -12.73 -13.32 -1.65
CA GLU A 201 -11.61 -13.24 -2.59
C GLU A 201 -10.37 -12.66 -1.90
N ILE A 202 -9.20 -13.15 -2.32
CA ILE A 202 -7.89 -12.68 -1.86
C ILE A 202 -7.11 -12.23 -3.07
N TRP A 203 -6.71 -10.98 -3.05
CA TRP A 203 -5.85 -10.37 -4.05
C TRP A 203 -4.56 -9.90 -3.39
N LEU A 204 -3.47 -9.89 -4.14
CA LEU A 204 -2.25 -9.16 -3.80
C LEU A 204 -2.07 -8.09 -4.87
N ALA A 205 -2.17 -6.82 -4.48
CA ALA A 205 -1.64 -5.75 -5.31
C ALA A 205 -0.11 -5.82 -5.27
N TYR A 206 0.54 -5.38 -6.34
CA TYR A 206 1.97 -5.19 -6.40
C TYR A 206 2.28 -4.06 -7.37
N SER A 207 3.45 -3.44 -7.23
CA SER A 207 3.90 -2.39 -8.15
C SER A 207 4.90 -2.94 -9.15
N ALA A 208 4.92 -2.37 -10.35
CA ALA A 208 5.82 -2.79 -11.41
C ALA A 208 6.38 -1.64 -12.24
N SER A 209 7.42 -1.95 -13.04
CA SER A 209 8.37 -1.00 -13.62
C SER A 209 9.20 -0.26 -12.57
N TYR A 210 10.24 0.46 -13.00
CA TYR A 210 11.08 1.22 -12.07
C TYR A 210 10.35 2.46 -11.51
N CYS A 211 10.40 2.66 -10.18
CA CYS A 211 9.76 3.80 -9.50
C CYS A 211 10.23 5.17 -10.03
N GLY A 212 11.43 5.24 -10.62
CA GLY A 212 12.00 6.48 -11.13
C GLY A 212 11.32 6.94 -12.43
N THR A 213 10.42 6.14 -12.97
CA THR A 213 9.70 6.39 -14.22
C THR A 213 8.27 6.84 -13.95
N PRO A 214 7.61 7.53 -14.90
CA PRO A 214 6.21 7.88 -14.73
C PRO A 214 5.28 6.66 -14.88
N ASN A 215 5.82 5.51 -15.31
CA ASN A 215 5.08 4.29 -15.64
C ASN A 215 5.06 3.26 -14.50
N TYR A 216 5.61 3.60 -13.34
CA TYR A 216 5.36 2.85 -12.11
C TYR A 216 3.84 2.71 -11.90
N SER A 217 3.38 1.47 -11.79
CA SER A 217 1.95 1.13 -11.88
C SER A 217 1.61 -0.13 -11.09
N LEU A 218 0.33 -0.31 -10.75
CA LEU A 218 -0.13 -1.47 -10.00
C LEU A 218 -0.55 -2.63 -10.90
N GLY A 219 -0.19 -3.84 -10.51
CA GLY A 219 -0.78 -5.11 -10.93
C GLY A 219 -1.53 -5.81 -9.80
N LEU A 220 -2.17 -6.93 -10.10
CA LEU A 220 -2.84 -7.81 -9.15
C LEU A 220 -2.47 -9.26 -9.39
N LEU A 221 -2.34 -10.02 -8.30
CA LEU A 221 -2.35 -11.48 -8.27
C LEU A 221 -3.61 -11.93 -7.53
N ARG A 222 -4.52 -12.63 -8.21
CA ARG A 222 -5.70 -13.25 -7.57
C ARG A 222 -5.35 -14.63 -7.07
N TYR A 223 -5.56 -14.93 -5.79
CA TYR A 223 -5.48 -16.30 -5.29
C TYR A 223 -6.69 -17.10 -5.80
N ILE A 224 -6.44 -18.21 -6.48
CA ILE A 224 -7.50 -19.07 -7.07
C ILE A 224 -7.65 -20.42 -6.35
N GLY A 225 -7.04 -20.55 -5.16
CA GLY A 225 -6.99 -21.80 -4.40
C GLY A 225 -5.70 -22.60 -4.64
N GLY A 226 -5.61 -23.80 -4.04
CA GLY A 226 -4.41 -24.64 -4.12
C GLY A 226 -3.38 -24.35 -3.03
N ASP A 227 -2.10 -24.48 -3.35
CA ASP A 227 -0.98 -24.20 -2.45
C ASP A 227 -0.48 -22.77 -2.66
N PRO A 228 -0.63 -21.84 -1.69
CA PRO A 228 -0.23 -20.44 -1.84
C PRO A 228 1.24 -20.24 -2.23
N LEU A 229 2.12 -21.20 -1.93
CA LEU A 229 3.54 -21.14 -2.27
C LEU A 229 3.83 -21.43 -3.74
N LYS A 230 2.82 -21.79 -4.55
CA LYS A 230 2.98 -22.07 -5.98
C LYS A 230 2.42 -20.93 -6.82
N ALA A 231 3.20 -20.47 -7.81
CA ALA A 231 2.76 -19.47 -8.78
C ALA A 231 1.45 -19.86 -9.49
N SER A 232 1.20 -21.15 -9.73
CA SER A 232 -0.04 -21.66 -10.34
C SER A 232 -1.31 -21.39 -9.51
N SER A 233 -1.17 -21.02 -8.24
CA SER A 233 -2.29 -20.65 -7.37
C SER A 233 -2.68 -19.18 -7.49
N TRP A 234 -1.99 -18.42 -8.34
CA TRP A 234 -2.14 -16.99 -8.51
C TRP A 234 -2.38 -16.62 -9.97
N VAL A 235 -3.41 -15.83 -10.25
CA VAL A 235 -3.69 -15.30 -11.59
C VAL A 235 -3.29 -13.84 -11.65
N LYS A 236 -2.31 -13.53 -12.49
CA LYS A 236 -1.81 -12.17 -12.71
C LYS A 236 -2.74 -11.36 -13.60
N LYS A 237 -2.92 -10.07 -13.28
CA LYS A 237 -3.61 -9.07 -14.10
C LYS A 237 -2.93 -7.70 -13.95
N GLY A 238 -2.70 -6.99 -15.06
CA GLY A 238 -2.21 -5.62 -15.00
C GLY A 238 -1.90 -5.00 -16.37
N PRO A 239 -1.60 -3.69 -16.42
CA PRO A 239 -1.69 -2.78 -15.27
C PRO A 239 -3.16 -2.53 -14.92
N VAL A 240 -3.46 -2.36 -13.64
CA VAL A 240 -4.82 -2.07 -13.14
C VAL A 240 -4.97 -0.68 -12.54
N PHE A 241 -3.85 0.01 -12.31
CA PHE A 241 -3.81 1.40 -11.90
C PHE A 241 -2.50 2.02 -12.39
N SER A 242 -2.58 3.20 -13.01
CA SER A 242 -1.44 3.86 -13.63
C SER A 242 -1.60 5.38 -13.57
N GLN A 243 -0.54 6.10 -13.92
CA GLN A 243 -0.52 7.55 -13.99
C GLN A 243 -1.74 8.17 -14.69
N ALA A 244 -2.27 9.25 -14.13
CA ALA A 244 -3.32 10.07 -14.71
C ALA A 244 -3.38 11.44 -14.04
N ASN A 245 -3.97 12.42 -14.74
CA ASN A 245 -4.34 13.72 -14.16
C ASN A 245 -3.18 14.48 -13.48
N GLY A 246 -1.97 14.36 -14.03
CA GLY A 246 -0.76 14.99 -13.49
C GLY A 246 -0.13 14.27 -12.29
N ASN A 247 -0.65 13.09 -11.94
CA ASN A 247 -0.05 12.18 -10.97
C ASN A 247 0.69 11.07 -11.73
N TYR A 248 2.01 11.06 -11.61
CA TYR A 248 2.93 10.17 -12.30
C TYR A 248 3.50 9.12 -11.34
N GLY A 249 3.85 7.95 -11.86
CA GLY A 249 4.49 6.88 -11.07
C GLY A 249 3.64 6.42 -9.89
N THR A 250 2.39 6.02 -10.15
CA THR A 250 1.42 5.66 -9.11
C THR A 250 1.60 4.23 -8.64
N GLY A 251 2.03 4.02 -7.41
CA GLY A 251 2.23 2.68 -6.89
C GLY A 251 2.49 2.62 -5.39
N HIS A 252 3.12 1.53 -4.96
CA HIS A 252 3.36 1.10 -3.59
C HIS A 252 2.16 1.40 -2.70
N ASN A 253 1.06 0.69 -2.96
CA ASN A 253 -0.20 1.01 -2.35
C ASN A 253 -0.47 0.13 -1.11
N CYS A 254 -1.30 0.64 -0.21
CA CYS A 254 -1.99 -0.16 0.79
C CYS A 254 -3.50 -0.07 0.62
N PHE A 255 -4.22 -0.97 1.29
CA PHE A 255 -5.67 -0.93 1.41
C PHE A 255 -6.08 -0.76 2.86
N PHE A 256 -7.07 0.09 3.09
CA PHE A 256 -7.67 0.30 4.41
C PHE A 256 -9.19 0.37 4.32
N THR A 257 -9.84 0.19 5.46
CA THR A 257 -11.31 0.23 5.55
C THR A 257 -11.76 1.56 6.13
N SER A 258 -12.90 2.06 5.67
CA SER A 258 -13.57 3.22 6.26
C SER A 258 -13.92 3.01 7.75
N PRO A 259 -14.14 4.09 8.53
CA PRO A 259 -14.47 4.01 9.94
C PRO A 259 -15.65 3.08 10.28
N ASP A 260 -16.67 3.05 9.43
CA ASP A 260 -17.86 2.21 9.61
C ASP A 260 -17.75 0.80 9.02
N GLY A 261 -16.58 0.44 8.47
CA GLY A 261 -16.32 -0.90 7.94
C GLY A 261 -16.89 -1.17 6.54
N LYS A 262 -17.52 -0.19 5.87
CA LYS A 262 -18.31 -0.43 4.65
C LYS A 262 -17.58 -0.18 3.34
N GLU A 263 -16.48 0.56 3.35
CA GLU A 263 -15.75 0.92 2.14
C GLU A 263 -14.30 0.48 2.23
N THR A 264 -13.79 -0.02 1.11
CA THR A 264 -12.35 -0.23 0.89
C THR A 264 -11.77 0.99 0.21
N TRP A 265 -10.62 1.42 0.69
CA TRP A 265 -9.88 2.57 0.16
C TRP A 265 -8.46 2.15 -0.24
N ASN A 266 -7.98 2.73 -1.33
CA ASN A 266 -6.63 2.57 -1.84
C ASN A 266 -5.82 3.82 -1.46
N ALA A 267 -4.79 3.68 -0.64
CA ALA A 267 -3.78 4.73 -0.44
C ALA A 267 -2.52 4.37 -1.21
N PHE A 268 -2.01 5.30 -2.01
CA PHE A 268 -0.90 5.09 -2.94
C PHE A 268 -0.07 6.37 -3.03
N HIS A 269 1.18 6.26 -3.47
CA HIS A 269 1.97 7.46 -3.74
C HIS A 269 1.90 7.86 -5.22
N ALA A 270 2.21 9.11 -5.51
CA ALA A 270 2.55 9.59 -6.84
C ALA A 270 3.53 10.78 -6.75
N THR A 271 4.06 11.21 -7.89
CA THR A 271 4.79 12.49 -8.04
C THR A 271 4.11 13.39 -9.06
N ASN A 272 4.34 14.70 -8.97
CA ASN A 272 3.97 15.67 -10.01
C ASN A 272 5.07 15.82 -11.08
N ASN A 273 6.19 15.12 -10.95
CA ASN A 273 7.27 15.12 -11.92
C ASN A 273 6.89 14.23 -13.13
N PRO A 274 6.72 14.79 -14.34
CA PRO A 274 6.35 14.02 -15.53
C PRO A 274 7.44 13.01 -15.96
N LYS A 275 8.64 13.12 -15.40
CA LYS A 275 9.71 12.13 -15.63
C LYS A 275 9.69 10.95 -14.67
N GLY A 276 8.84 10.96 -13.64
CA GLY A 276 8.86 9.97 -12.55
C GLY A 276 9.82 10.32 -11.42
N SER A 277 9.73 9.61 -10.29
CA SER A 277 10.62 9.79 -9.14
C SER A 277 10.50 8.64 -8.14
N CYS A 278 11.62 8.16 -7.59
CA CYS A 278 11.66 7.32 -6.39
C CYS A 278 11.90 8.13 -5.10
N GLY A 279 11.97 9.46 -5.18
CA GLY A 279 12.46 10.32 -4.10
C GLY A 279 11.39 10.78 -3.10
N THR A 280 11.78 11.79 -2.33
CA THR A 280 10.96 12.45 -1.29
C THR A 280 9.91 13.42 -1.85
N ASP A 281 9.93 13.71 -3.15
CA ASP A 281 8.91 14.51 -3.82
C ASP A 281 7.58 13.75 -4.01
N ARG A 282 7.59 12.44 -3.79
CA ARG A 282 6.38 11.61 -3.77
C ARG A 282 5.46 12.00 -2.61
N PHE A 283 4.15 12.01 -2.88
CA PHE A 283 3.10 12.33 -1.92
C PHE A 283 2.04 11.23 -1.91
N THR A 284 1.34 11.07 -0.78
CA THR A 284 0.28 10.07 -0.62
C THR A 284 -1.06 10.64 -1.09
N LEU A 285 -1.77 9.86 -1.89
CA LEU A 285 -3.16 10.07 -2.25
C LEU A 285 -4.00 8.92 -1.72
N ALA A 286 -5.30 9.15 -1.57
CA ALA A 286 -6.26 8.08 -1.32
C ALA A 286 -7.51 8.24 -2.19
N GLN A 287 -8.07 7.10 -2.61
CA GLN A 287 -9.36 7.04 -3.28
C GLN A 287 -10.09 5.72 -3.01
N LYS A 288 -11.42 5.77 -3.01
CA LYS A 288 -12.28 4.61 -2.79
C LYS A 288 -12.08 3.55 -3.87
N VAL A 289 -11.99 2.29 -3.46
CA VAL A 289 -12.02 1.13 -4.34
C VAL A 289 -13.47 0.74 -4.58
N THR A 290 -13.82 0.52 -5.84
CA THR A 290 -15.11 -0.08 -6.21
C THR A 290 -14.89 -1.50 -6.70
N PHE A 291 -15.96 -2.28 -6.84
CA PHE A 291 -15.85 -3.69 -7.25
C PHE A 291 -16.81 -3.96 -8.42
N LYS A 292 -16.27 -4.55 -9.49
CA LYS A 292 -17.03 -4.98 -10.67
C LYS A 292 -17.74 -6.31 -10.41
N SER A 293 -18.51 -6.77 -11.40
CA SER A 293 -19.06 -8.14 -11.42
C SER A 293 -17.97 -9.17 -11.10
N GLY A 294 -18.28 -10.11 -10.21
CA GLY A 294 -17.33 -11.14 -9.78
C GLY A 294 -16.28 -10.65 -8.78
N ASN A 295 -16.57 -9.60 -8.00
CA ASN A 295 -15.73 -9.09 -6.90
C ASN A 295 -14.32 -8.62 -7.35
N VAL A 296 -14.16 -8.24 -8.61
CA VAL A 296 -12.89 -7.75 -9.14
C VAL A 296 -12.72 -6.28 -8.72
N PRO A 297 -11.62 -5.91 -8.02
CA PRO A 297 -11.39 -4.53 -7.62
C PRO A 297 -11.21 -3.63 -8.85
N ASP A 298 -11.79 -2.44 -8.76
CA ASP A 298 -11.64 -1.34 -9.70
C ASP A 298 -11.16 -0.11 -8.95
N PHE A 299 -9.91 0.24 -9.22
CA PHE A 299 -9.24 1.40 -8.66
C PHE A 299 -9.59 2.70 -9.40
N GLY A 300 -10.22 2.61 -10.58
CA GLY A 300 -10.41 3.77 -11.45
C GLY A 300 -9.08 4.35 -11.93
N ILE A 301 -8.99 5.68 -11.99
CA ILE A 301 -7.75 6.41 -12.30
C ILE A 301 -7.42 7.40 -11.18
N PRO A 302 -6.14 7.76 -10.97
CA PRO A 302 -5.76 8.82 -10.04
C PRO A 302 -6.54 10.12 -10.33
N GLN A 303 -7.20 10.69 -9.32
CA GLN A 303 -7.92 11.95 -9.47
C GLN A 303 -6.95 13.15 -9.48
N PRO A 304 -7.26 14.26 -10.20
CA PRO A 304 -6.42 15.45 -10.16
C PRO A 304 -6.36 16.01 -8.73
N LEU A 305 -5.27 16.69 -8.38
CA LEU A 305 -5.13 17.30 -7.04
C LEU A 305 -6.18 18.37 -6.73
N SER A 306 -6.83 18.93 -7.76
CA SER A 306 -7.95 19.86 -7.61
C SER A 306 -9.28 19.17 -7.31
N ALA A 307 -9.38 17.84 -7.44
CA ALA A 307 -10.62 17.11 -7.19
C ALA A 307 -11.04 17.21 -5.72
N ILE A 308 -12.31 17.49 -5.51
CA ILE A 308 -12.97 17.45 -4.22
C ILE A 308 -13.58 16.06 -4.05
N LEU A 309 -13.09 15.29 -3.08
CA LEU A 309 -13.48 13.90 -2.84
C LEU A 309 -14.38 13.78 -1.63
N HIS A 310 -15.35 12.87 -1.69
CA HIS A 310 -16.13 12.50 -0.51
C HIS A 310 -15.24 11.75 0.49
N PRO A 311 -15.30 12.06 1.79
CA PRO A 311 -14.55 11.34 2.82
C PRO A 311 -15.05 9.89 2.93
N PRO A 312 -14.23 8.99 3.51
CA PRO A 312 -14.67 7.63 3.82
C PRO A 312 -15.93 7.62 4.70
N SER A 313 -16.83 6.67 4.45
CA SER A 313 -18.07 6.56 5.22
C SER A 313 -17.82 6.35 6.73
N GLY A 314 -18.57 7.06 7.56
CA GLY A 314 -18.46 6.94 9.02
C GLY A 314 -17.41 7.86 9.66
N GLU A 315 -16.73 8.68 8.85
CA GLU A 315 -16.03 9.88 9.32
C GLU A 315 -17.04 10.95 9.80
#